data_AF-A0A8T0VBP9-F1
#
_entry.id   AF-A0A8T0VBP9-F1
#
_cell.length_a   1.000
_cell.length_b   1.000
_cell.length_c   1.000
_cell.angle_alpha   90.00
_cell.angle_beta   90.00
_cell.angle_gamma   90.00
#
_symmetry.space_group_name_H-M   'P 1'
#
loop_
_entity.id
_entity.type
_entity.pdbx_description
1 polymer ?
#
loop_
_entity_poly.entity_id
_entity_poly.type
_entity_poly.pdbx_seq_one_letter_code
_entity_poly.pdbx_strand_id
1 'polypeptide(L)'
;NHLLIDCVFARDFWFNFLRRASLQVLSPCLDGKLFEDWWEISADSAPAHIRKGLNSLIILGAWTLRTHSNRCVFDGASPSVSRAMVSASEELHLWGLAGARGVNHL
;
A
#
# COMPACT_ATOMS: atom_id res chain seq x y z
N ASN A 1 -10.81 8.22 0.95
CA ASN A 1 -11.32 7.38 2.07
C ASN A 1 -10.36 7.43 3.26
N HIS A 2 -10.72 8.14 4.34
CA HIS A 2 -9.84 8.40 5.50
C HIS A 2 -9.26 7.14 6.18
N LEU A 3 -9.99 6.02 6.15
CA LEU A 3 -9.53 4.75 6.74
C LEU A 3 -8.29 4.15 6.07
N LEU A 4 -8.03 4.46 4.79
CA LEU A 4 -6.92 3.89 4.04
C LEU A 4 -5.58 4.60 4.25
N ILE A 5 -5.57 5.83 4.77
CA ILE A 5 -4.35 6.64 4.91
C ILE A 5 -4.21 7.36 6.24
N ASP A 6 -5.29 7.70 6.94
CA ASP A 6 -5.21 8.55 8.14
C ASP A 6 -5.01 7.76 9.43
N CYS A 7 -5.60 6.56 9.51
CA CYS A 7 -5.54 5.77 10.74
C CYS A 7 -4.09 5.29 11.03
N VAL A 8 -3.73 5.21 12.31
CA VAL A 8 -2.38 4.82 12.75
C VAL A 8 -1.95 3.48 12.14
N PHE A 9 -2.88 2.53 12.05
CA PHE A 9 -2.66 1.24 11.41
C PHE A 9 -2.26 1.37 9.93
N ALA A 10 -3.01 2.15 9.16
CA ALA A 10 -2.76 2.33 7.74
C ALA A 10 -1.43 3.05 7.49
N ARG A 11 -1.11 4.09 8.28
CA ARG A 11 0.17 4.80 8.15
C ARG A 11 1.37 3.91 8.45
N ASP A 12 1.29 3.12 9.51
CA ASP A 12 2.36 2.17 9.87
C ASP A 12 2.52 1.09 8.78
N PHE A 13 1.41 0.57 8.26
CA PHE A 13 1.43 -0.33 7.11
C PHE A 13 2.10 0.33 5.88
N TRP A 14 1.66 1.52 5.46
CA TRP A 14 2.21 2.20 4.28
C TRP A 14 3.69 2.51 4.41
N PHE A 15 4.13 2.95 5.58
CA PHE A 15 5.54 3.19 5.86
C PHE A 15 6.37 1.93 5.67
N ASN A 16 5.98 0.83 6.32
CA ASN A 16 6.70 -0.43 6.23
C ASN A 16 6.61 -1.07 4.83
N PHE A 17 5.48 -0.93 4.16
CA PHE A 17 5.24 -1.49 2.84
C PHE A 17 6.08 -0.79 1.77
N LEU A 18 6.05 0.54 1.71
CA LEU A 18 6.83 1.32 0.75
C LEU A 18 8.33 1.31 1.07
N ARG A 19 8.72 1.18 2.34
CA ARG A 19 10.13 1.03 2.75
C ARG A 19 10.81 -0.16 2.09
N ARG A 20 10.09 -1.23 1.76
CA ARG A 20 10.66 -2.41 1.07
C ARG A 20 11.18 -2.10 -0.33
N ALA A 21 10.62 -1.08 -0.97
CA ALA A 21 11.07 -0.56 -2.27
C ALA A 21 11.88 0.75 -2.12
N SER A 22 12.29 1.11 -0.90
CA SER A 22 12.96 2.40 -0.61
C SER A 22 12.13 3.64 -0.98
N LEU A 23 10.80 3.53 -0.92
CA LEU A 23 9.83 4.59 -1.26
C LEU A 23 9.09 5.13 -0.03
N GLN A 24 9.60 4.92 1.18
CA GLN A 24 8.96 5.36 2.44
C GLN A 24 8.73 6.88 2.53
N VAL A 25 9.47 7.68 1.75
CA VAL A 25 9.26 9.13 1.68
C VAL A 25 7.90 9.49 1.07
N LEU A 26 7.30 8.58 0.30
CA LEU A 26 5.99 8.74 -0.32
C LEU A 26 4.85 8.26 0.59
N SER A 27 5.13 7.82 1.82
CA SER A 27 4.08 7.36 2.73
C SER A 27 3.08 8.48 3.08
N PRO A 28 1.78 8.17 3.24
CA PRO A 28 0.79 9.18 3.59
C PRO A 28 1.12 9.84 4.93
N CYS A 29 1.00 11.17 4.98
CA CYS A 29 1.12 11.97 6.20
C CYS A 29 -0.27 12.38 6.70
N LEU A 30 -0.38 12.73 7.98
CA LEU A 30 -1.59 13.31 8.57
C LEU A 30 -1.71 14.79 8.17
N ASP A 31 -2.09 15.04 6.92
CA ASP A 31 -2.31 16.39 6.38
C ASP A 31 -3.75 16.62 5.89
N GLY A 32 -4.65 15.69 6.17
CA GLY A 32 -6.08 15.80 5.84
C GLY A 32 -6.41 15.57 4.37
N LYS A 33 -5.45 15.08 3.57
CA LYS A 33 -5.67 14.70 2.16
C LYS A 33 -6.56 13.48 2.03
N LEU A 34 -7.25 13.36 0.90
CA LEU A 34 -7.91 12.11 0.52
C LEU A 34 -6.89 11.11 -0.04
N PHE A 35 -7.29 9.84 -0.11
CA PHE A 35 -6.42 8.77 -0.63
C PHE A 35 -6.04 9.05 -2.08
N GLU A 36 -7.01 9.56 -2.83
CA GLU A 36 -6.91 9.94 -4.23
C GLU A 36 -5.89 11.09 -4.42
N ASP A 37 -5.96 12.13 -3.58
CA ASP A 37 -5.03 13.25 -3.61
C ASP A 37 -3.60 12.81 -3.28
N TRP A 38 -3.44 11.97 -2.23
CA TRP A 38 -2.14 11.43 -1.87
C TRP A 38 -1.55 10.55 -2.98
N TRP A 39 -2.36 9.71 -3.61
CA TRP A 39 -1.93 8.88 -4.73
C TRP A 39 -1.46 9.77 -5.89
N GLU A 40 -2.26 10.74 -6.33
CA GLU A 40 -1.90 11.65 -7.43
C GLU A 40 -0.56 12.34 -7.16
N ILE A 41 -0.40 12.96 -5.99
CA ILE A 41 0.84 13.63 -5.58
C ILE A 41 2.03 12.66 -5.58
N SER A 42 1.85 11.44 -5.08
CA SER A 42 2.91 10.44 -5.01
C SER A 42 3.33 9.95 -6.41
N ALA A 43 2.36 9.75 -7.31
CA ALA A 43 2.60 9.33 -8.68
C ALA A 43 3.32 10.41 -9.50
N ASP A 44 2.94 11.68 -9.31
CA ASP A 44 3.56 12.82 -9.99
C ASP A 44 4.98 13.10 -9.48
N SER A 45 5.22 12.90 -8.18
CA SER A 45 6.54 13.02 -7.57
C SER A 45 7.49 11.89 -7.98
N ALA A 46 6.96 10.77 -8.49
CA ALA A 46 7.77 9.61 -8.87
C ALA A 46 8.35 9.75 -10.28
N PRO A 47 9.63 9.34 -10.49
CA PRO A 47 10.21 9.23 -11.83
C PRO A 47 9.36 8.35 -12.74
N ALA A 48 9.27 8.71 -14.03
CA ALA A 48 8.40 8.03 -15.00
C ALA A 48 8.63 6.51 -15.07
N HIS A 49 9.88 6.05 -14.92
CA HIS A 49 10.23 4.64 -14.94
C HIS A 49 9.77 3.86 -13.69
N ILE A 50 9.56 4.53 -12.55
CA ILE A 50 9.09 3.92 -11.29
C ILE A 50 7.57 4.07 -11.10
N ARG A 51 6.96 5.10 -11.69
CA ARG A 51 5.53 5.43 -11.51
C ARG A 51 4.58 4.25 -11.71
N LYS A 52 4.86 3.40 -12.69
CA LYS A 52 4.04 2.20 -12.95
C LYS A 52 4.11 1.20 -11.79
N GLY A 53 5.32 0.91 -11.29
CA GLY A 53 5.52 0.05 -10.12
C GLY A 53 4.89 0.64 -8.87
N LEU A 54 5.07 1.94 -8.63
CA LEU A 54 4.44 2.64 -7.52
C LEU A 54 2.91 2.53 -7.55
N ASN A 55 2.28 2.74 -8.71
CA ASN A 55 0.83 2.58 -8.86
C ASN A 55 0.39 1.15 -8.51
N SER A 56 1.15 0.13 -8.95
CA SER A 56 0.86 -1.26 -8.57
C SER A 56 0.98 -1.49 -7.05
N LEU A 57 1.99 -0.93 -6.39
CA LEU A 57 2.13 -0.99 -4.93
C LEU A 57 0.97 -0.28 -4.23
N ILE A 58 0.57 0.91 -4.68
CA ILE A 58 -0.55 1.65 -4.09
C ILE A 58 -1.87 0.88 -4.22
N ILE A 59 -2.13 0.28 -5.38
CA ILE A 59 -3.33 -0.56 -5.56
C ILE A 59 -3.29 -1.76 -4.61
N LEU A 60 -2.15 -2.44 -4.54
CA LEU A 60 -1.99 -3.63 -3.70
C LEU A 60 -2.11 -3.29 -2.20
N GLY A 61 -1.49 -2.20 -1.76
CA GLY A 61 -1.55 -1.75 -0.37
C GLY A 61 -2.97 -1.37 0.03
N ALA A 62 -3.69 -0.63 -0.82
CA ALA A 62 -5.09 -0.28 -0.57
C ALA A 62 -6.00 -1.51 -0.52
N TRP A 63 -5.79 -2.47 -1.43
CA TRP A 63 -6.50 -3.75 -1.43
C TRP A 63 -6.25 -4.55 -0.16
N THR A 64 -4.99 -4.61 0.28
CA THR A 64 -4.58 -5.30 1.52
C THR A 64 -5.24 -4.67 2.74
N LEU A 65 -5.19 -3.34 2.87
CA LEU A 65 -5.81 -2.63 3.99
C LEU A 65 -7.32 -2.85 4.03
N ARG A 66 -8.00 -2.77 2.88
CA ARG A 66 -9.44 -3.01 2.79
C ARG A 66 -9.80 -4.46 3.17
N THR A 67 -9.06 -5.43 2.64
CA THR A 67 -9.28 -6.86 2.92
C THR A 67 -9.02 -7.19 4.39
N HIS A 68 -7.92 -6.69 4.96
CA HIS A 68 -7.59 -6.88 6.37
C HIS A 68 -8.65 -6.24 7.29
N SER A 69 -9.12 -5.04 6.96
CA SER A 69 -10.18 -4.36 7.72
C SER A 69 -11.49 -5.13 7.66
N ASN A 70 -11.87 -5.65 6.49
CA ASN A 70 -13.06 -6.50 6.36
C ASN A 70 -12.95 -7.75 7.25
N ARG A 71 -11.80 -8.44 7.26
CA ARG A 71 -11.59 -9.60 8.16
C ARG A 71 -11.70 -9.23 9.64
N CYS A 72 -11.25 -8.03 10.02
CA CYS A 72 -11.37 -7.57 11.41
C CYS A 72 -12.83 -7.33 11.80
N VAL A 73 -13.62 -6.74 10.90
CA VAL A 73 -15.04 -6.41 11.14
C VAL A 73 -15.94 -7.64 11.06
N PHE A 74 -15.76 -8.49 10.05
CA PHE A 74 -16.67 -9.59 9.76
C PHE A 74 -16.24 -10.93 10.38
N ASP A 75 -14.93 -11.18 10.51
CA ASP A 75 -14.40 -12.47 10.99
C ASP A 75 -13.82 -12.38 12.42
N GLY A 76 -13.93 -11.22 13.07
CA GLY A 76 -13.39 -10.99 14.43
C GLY A 76 -11.87 -11.05 14.53
N ALA A 77 -11.15 -10.93 13.41
CA ALA A 77 -9.70 -10.93 13.40
C ALA A 77 -9.14 -9.70 14.14
N SER A 78 -8.07 -9.87 14.92
CA SER A 78 -7.39 -8.72 15.52
C SER A 78 -6.58 -7.92 14.48
N PRO A 79 -6.63 -6.57 14.52
CA PRO A 79 -5.78 -5.72 13.69
C PRO A 79 -4.28 -6.05 13.89
N SER A 80 -3.55 -6.29 12.80
CA SER A 80 -2.12 -6.61 12.86
C SER A 80 -1.40 -6.17 11.59
N VAL A 81 -0.47 -5.22 11.73
CA VAL A 81 0.35 -4.71 10.60
C VAL A 81 1.20 -5.84 10.04
N SER A 82 1.77 -6.70 10.90
CA SER A 82 2.54 -7.86 10.48
C SER A 82 1.75 -8.81 9.59
N ARG A 83 0.48 -9.11 9.93
CA ARG A 83 -0.39 -9.98 9.11
C ARG A 83 -0.74 -9.35 7.76
N ALA A 84 -1.03 -8.04 7.75
CA ALA A 84 -1.27 -7.30 6.52
C ALA A 84 -0.02 -7.27 5.62
N MET A 85 1.16 -7.06 6.20
CA MET A 85 2.44 -7.07 5.49
C MET A 85 2.75 -8.44 4.88
N VAL A 86 2.51 -9.55 5.60
CA VAL A 86 2.67 -10.91 5.05
C VAL A 86 1.75 -11.10 3.85
N SER A 87 0.45 -10.79 4.01
CA SER A 87 -0.54 -10.92 2.92
C SER A 87 -0.14 -10.10 1.68
N ALA A 88 0.31 -8.85 1.87
CA ALA A 88 0.76 -8.00 0.78
C ALA A 88 2.02 -8.57 0.09
N SER A 89 2.90 -9.24 0.83
CA SER A 89 4.12 -9.84 0.28
C SER A 89 3.81 -11.04 -0.61
N GLU A 90 2.91 -11.91 -0.13
CA GLU A 90 2.45 -13.09 -0.86
C GLU A 90 1.76 -12.67 -2.15
N GLU A 91 0.85 -11.70 -2.07
CA GLU A 91 0.12 -11.19 -3.23
C GLU A 91 1.07 -10.50 -4.23
N LEU A 92 2.03 -9.70 -3.76
CA LEU A 92 3.05 -9.08 -4.62
C LEU A 92 3.86 -10.14 -5.37
N HIS A 93 4.24 -11.23 -4.69
CA HIS A 93 4.95 -12.35 -5.29
C HIS A 93 4.10 -13.04 -6.35
N LEU A 94 2.82 -13.32 -6.07
CA LEU A 94 1.88 -13.90 -7.03
C LEU A 94 1.68 -13.01 -8.26
N TRP A 95 1.61 -11.69 -8.08
CA TRP A 95 1.52 -10.74 -9.20
C TRP A 95 2.78 -10.78 -10.07
N GLY A 96 3.96 -10.89 -9.45
CA GLY A 96 5.22 -11.09 -10.16
C GLY A 96 5.21 -12.37 -11.01
N LEU A 97 4.75 -13.48 -10.45
CA LEU A 97 4.61 -14.77 -11.16
C LEU A 97 3.57 -14.70 -12.30
N ALA A 98 2.49 -13.93 -12.12
CA ALA A 98 1.47 -13.70 -13.14
C ALA A 98 1.91 -12.71 -14.24
N GLY A 99 3.13 -12.16 -14.16
CA GLY A 99 3.69 -11.27 -15.18
C GLY A 99 3.32 -9.79 -15.01
N ALA A 100 2.95 -9.35 -13.80
CA ALA A 100 2.68 -7.94 -13.53
C ALA A 100 3.94 -7.08 -13.77
N ARG A 101 3.93 -6.33 -14.87
CA ARG A 101 5.03 -5.45 -15.30
C ARG A 101 5.13 -4.22 -14.40
N GLY A 102 6.25 -4.06 -13.70
CA GLY A 102 6.53 -2.93 -12.79
C GLY A 102 6.80 -3.34 -11.34
N VAL A 103 6.49 -4.59 -10.96
CA VAL A 103 6.84 -5.17 -9.66
C VAL A 103 8.29 -5.68 -9.63
N ASN A 104 8.78 -6.19 -10.77
CA ASN A 104 10.15 -6.74 -10.91
C ASN A 104 11.23 -5.67 -11.17
N HIS A 105 10.88 -4.38 -11.16
CA HIS A 105 11.78 -3.25 -11.43
C HIS A 105 11.81 -2.23 -10.29
N LEU A 106 11.23 -2.59 -9.14
CA LEU A 106 11.26 -1.84 -7.90
C LEU A 106 12.33 -2.39 -6.97
#